data_AF-A0A2C9LQ24-F1
#
_entry.id   AF-A0A2C9LQ24-F1
#
_cell.length_a   1.000
_cell.length_b   1.000
_cell.length_c   1.000
_cell.angle_alpha   90.00
_cell.angle_beta   90.00
_cell.angle_gamma   90.00
#
_symmetry.space_group_name_H-M   'P 1'
#
loop_
_entity.id
_entity.type
_entity.pdbx_description
1 polymer ?
#
loop_
_entity_poly.entity_id
_entity_poly.type
_entity_poly.pdbx_seq_one_letter_code
_entity_poly.pdbx_strand_id
1 'polypeptide(L)'
;MIRFQSTPKSVISLDAEYDEHSLSQELADHQTIILPHPERMKGCIPGTFGPDCLYTCKNCMNGGRCNSQKDACNCRPGWRGVLCNMTCPE
;
A
#
# COMPACT_ATOMS: atom_id res chain seq x y z
N MET A 1 3.57 48.91 -33.83
CA MET A 1 4.41 49.08 -32.63
C MET A 1 3.70 48.38 -31.49
N ILE A 2 4.21 47.25 -30.99
CA ILE A 2 3.64 46.58 -29.81
C ILE A 2 4.72 46.54 -28.74
N ARG A 3 4.43 47.17 -27.60
CA ARG A 3 5.33 47.31 -26.45
C ARG A 3 5.17 46.10 -25.53
N PHE A 4 6.30 45.46 -25.22
CA PHE A 4 6.45 44.55 -24.08
C PHE A 4 6.57 45.40 -22.81
N GLN A 5 5.73 45.14 -21.81
CA GLN A 5 5.99 45.64 -20.46
C GLN A 5 5.89 44.49 -19.46
N SER A 6 7.09 44.12 -19.04
CA SER A 6 7.51 43.25 -17.96
C SER A 6 6.80 43.58 -16.66
N THR A 7 6.19 42.59 -16.02
CA THR A 7 5.74 42.72 -14.63
C THR A 7 6.80 42.08 -13.72
N PRO A 8 7.57 42.88 -12.95
CA PRO A 8 8.46 42.34 -11.93
C PRO A 8 7.67 41.95 -10.67
N LYS A 9 8.14 40.86 -10.04
CA LYS A 9 7.74 40.35 -8.72
C LYS A 9 8.05 41.37 -7.60
N SER A 10 7.46 41.14 -6.43
CA SER A 10 7.74 41.72 -5.09
C SER A 10 6.79 42.88 -4.75
N VAL A 11 5.96 42.85 -3.70
CA VAL A 11 6.24 42.57 -2.29
C VAL A 11 4.89 42.21 -1.62
N ILE A 12 4.79 41.17 -0.78
CA ILE A 12 4.97 41.23 0.68
C ILE A 12 5.76 39.98 1.12
N SER A 13 6.96 40.20 1.66
CA SER A 13 7.69 39.22 2.45
C SER A 13 7.09 39.17 3.86
N LEU A 14 6.57 38.01 4.24
CA LEU A 14 6.61 37.47 5.60
C LEU A 14 7.24 36.09 5.47
N ASP A 15 8.24 35.84 6.28
CA ASP A 15 9.27 34.82 6.05
C ASP A 15 8.78 33.44 6.50
N ALA A 16 8.59 32.52 5.55
CA ALA A 16 8.81 31.07 5.67
C ALA A 16 8.85 30.46 4.26
N GLU A 17 10.02 29.94 3.89
CA GLU A 17 10.40 29.32 2.61
C GLU A 17 9.33 28.42 1.94
N TYR A 18 9.08 28.67 0.66
CA TYR A 18 8.87 27.64 -0.36
C TYR A 18 9.12 28.24 -1.75
N ASP A 19 10.38 28.28 -2.20
CA ASP A 19 10.77 28.76 -3.54
C ASP A 19 10.86 27.59 -4.54
N GLU A 20 10.22 27.80 -5.68
CA GLU A 20 10.05 26.90 -6.82
C GLU A 20 11.35 26.69 -7.62
N HIS A 21 12.03 25.57 -7.37
CA HIS A 21 12.69 24.77 -8.41
C HIS A 21 13.08 23.40 -7.85
N SER A 22 12.39 22.34 -8.26
CA SER A 22 13.01 21.34 -9.13
C SER A 22 12.04 20.20 -9.41
N LEU A 23 11.88 19.89 -10.69
CA LEU A 23 11.30 18.66 -11.22
C LEU A 23 9.79 18.46 -11.01
N SER A 24 9.05 19.03 -11.96
CA SER A 24 8.08 18.30 -12.76
C SER A 24 8.28 16.77 -12.76
N GLN A 25 7.61 16.08 -11.84
CA GLN A 25 7.32 14.65 -11.86
C GLN A 25 5.89 14.53 -11.29
N GLU A 26 4.90 13.91 -11.94
CA GLU A 26 4.97 12.65 -12.68
C GLU A 26 3.96 12.56 -13.84
N LEU A 27 3.58 13.66 -14.49
CA LEU A 27 2.72 13.57 -15.68
C LEU A 27 3.54 13.38 -16.95
N ALA A 28 3.61 12.11 -17.35
CA ALA A 28 4.10 11.51 -18.59
C ALA A 28 5.57 11.05 -18.58
N ASP A 29 5.78 9.77 -18.28
CA ASP A 29 6.53 8.96 -19.23
C ASP A 29 6.14 7.48 -19.18
N HIS A 30 5.83 6.95 -20.36
CA HIS A 30 5.64 5.54 -20.68
C HIS A 30 4.35 4.85 -20.23
N GLN A 31 3.46 4.74 -21.22
CA GLN A 31 2.86 3.46 -21.61
C GLN A 31 3.96 2.38 -21.78
N THR A 32 4.58 1.94 -20.70
CA THR A 32 5.29 0.67 -20.64
C THR A 32 4.25 -0.37 -20.25
N ILE A 33 4.30 -1.55 -20.87
CA ILE A 33 3.66 -2.75 -20.35
C ILE A 33 4.33 -3.04 -19.00
N ILE A 34 3.89 -2.34 -17.96
CA ILE A 34 4.35 -2.56 -16.60
C ILE A 34 3.50 -3.73 -16.11
N LEU A 35 4.09 -4.94 -16.12
CA LEU A 35 3.73 -5.96 -15.14
C LEU A 35 3.61 -5.22 -13.80
N PRO A 36 2.47 -5.28 -13.09
CA PRO A 36 2.28 -4.48 -11.88
C PRO A 36 3.43 -4.77 -10.90
N HIS A 37 4.38 -3.85 -10.75
CA HIS A 37 5.42 -3.88 -9.71
C HIS A 37 4.81 -3.30 -8.42
N PRO A 38 5.21 -3.74 -7.22
CA PRO A 38 4.45 -4.62 -6.35
C PRO A 38 4.21 -3.87 -5.03
N GLU A 39 3.46 -2.77 -5.08
CA GLU A 39 2.95 -2.09 -3.90
C GLU A 39 1.82 -2.95 -3.30
N ARG A 40 2.26 -3.99 -2.57
CA ARG A 40 1.60 -4.73 -1.49
C ARG A 40 0.29 -4.11 -1.00
N MET A 41 -0.79 -4.30 -1.75
CA MET A 41 -2.20 -4.47 -1.33
C MET A 41 -3.12 -4.31 -2.54
N LYS A 42 -3.19 -5.32 -3.40
CA LYS A 42 -4.50 -5.66 -4.00
C LYS A 42 -4.87 -6.99 -3.38
N GLY A 43 -5.86 -6.94 -2.50
CA GLY A 43 -6.24 -8.04 -1.63
C GLY A 43 -6.31 -9.36 -2.39
N CYS A 44 -6.04 -10.43 -1.65
CA CYS A 44 -6.27 -11.77 -2.17
C CYS A 44 -7.70 -11.93 -2.67
N ILE A 45 -7.92 -12.83 -3.63
CA ILE A 45 -9.27 -13.19 -4.06
C ILE A 45 -10.09 -13.59 -2.81
N PRO A 46 -11.37 -13.20 -2.72
CA PRO A 46 -12.17 -13.47 -1.52
C PRO A 46 -12.09 -14.93 -1.10
N GLY A 47 -11.66 -15.18 0.13
CA GLY A 47 -11.48 -16.53 0.68
C GLY A 47 -10.06 -17.07 0.60
N THR A 48 -9.10 -16.32 0.06
CA THR A 48 -7.66 -16.64 0.15
C THR A 48 -6.87 -15.55 0.88
N PHE A 49 -5.71 -15.92 1.42
CA PHE A 49 -4.86 -15.05 2.23
C PHE A 49 -3.43 -15.58 2.35
N GLY A 50 -2.58 -14.81 3.04
CA GLY A 50 -1.17 -15.13 3.26
C GLY A 50 -0.26 -14.72 2.10
N PRO A 51 1.02 -15.14 2.13
CA PRO A 51 1.98 -14.89 1.05
C PRO A 51 1.44 -15.45 -0.25
N ASP A 52 1.44 -14.63 -1.30
CA ASP A 52 1.00 -14.98 -2.65
C ASP A 52 -0.44 -15.55 -2.71
N CYS A 53 -1.27 -15.27 -1.69
CA CYS A 53 -2.66 -15.71 -1.62
C CYS A 53 -2.84 -17.25 -1.70
N LEU A 54 -1.84 -18.00 -1.23
CA LEU A 54 -1.78 -19.46 -1.31
C LEU A 54 -2.64 -20.18 -0.29
N TYR A 55 -3.10 -19.48 0.75
CA TYR A 55 -3.87 -20.10 1.83
C TYR A 55 -5.34 -19.79 1.72
N THR A 56 -6.16 -20.70 2.21
CA THR A 56 -7.61 -20.59 2.27
C THR A 56 -8.10 -20.93 3.68
N CYS A 57 -9.38 -20.67 3.96
CA CYS A 57 -9.98 -21.06 5.24
C CYS A 57 -9.84 -22.57 5.57
N LYS A 58 -9.67 -23.44 4.56
CA LYS A 58 -9.46 -24.88 4.78
C LYS A 58 -8.08 -25.20 5.34
N ASN A 59 -7.14 -24.28 5.23
CA ASN A 59 -5.77 -24.44 5.71
C ASN A 59 -5.62 -24.11 7.21
N CYS A 60 -6.66 -23.61 7.89
CA CYS A 60 -6.61 -23.36 9.33
C CYS A 60 -6.39 -24.68 10.09
N MET A 61 -5.33 -24.74 10.89
CA MET A 61 -4.93 -25.92 11.67
C MET A 61 -5.35 -25.80 13.13
N ASN A 62 -5.17 -26.88 13.90
CA ASN A 62 -5.35 -26.90 15.36
C ASN A 62 -6.73 -26.42 15.84
N GLY A 63 -7.75 -26.69 15.04
CA GLY A 63 -9.12 -26.29 15.32
C GLY A 63 -9.36 -24.78 15.23
N GLY A 64 -8.44 -24.04 14.61
CA GLY A 64 -8.64 -22.65 14.20
C GLY A 64 -9.78 -22.53 13.18
N ARG A 65 -10.43 -21.37 13.16
CA ARG A 65 -11.57 -21.09 12.28
C ARG A 65 -11.27 -19.88 11.43
N CYS A 66 -11.78 -19.82 10.22
CA CYS A 66 -11.68 -18.60 9.42
C CYS A 66 -12.39 -17.45 10.14
N ASN A 67 -11.81 -16.27 10.07
CA ASN A 67 -12.49 -15.07 10.55
C ASN A 67 -13.62 -14.67 9.58
N SER A 68 -14.41 -13.66 9.97
CA SER A 68 -15.58 -13.21 9.20
C SER A 68 -15.21 -12.65 7.82
N GLN A 69 -14.02 -12.05 7.69
CA GLN A 69 -13.50 -11.48 6.44
C GLN A 69 -12.86 -12.53 5.52
N LYS A 70 -12.63 -13.75 6.03
CA LYS A 70 -11.93 -14.84 5.33
C LYS A 70 -10.54 -14.48 4.82
N ASP A 71 -9.88 -13.58 5.54
CA ASP A 71 -8.53 -13.09 5.25
C ASP A 71 -7.48 -13.61 6.26
N ALA A 72 -7.91 -14.31 7.32
CA ALA A 72 -7.03 -14.98 8.27
C ALA A 72 -7.75 -16.07 9.09
N CYS A 73 -6.98 -16.91 9.77
CA CYS A 73 -7.48 -17.86 10.76
C CYS A 73 -7.50 -17.25 12.17
N ASN A 74 -8.64 -17.36 12.84
CA ASN A 74 -8.78 -17.17 14.28
C ASN A 74 -8.36 -18.44 15.01
N CYS A 75 -7.25 -18.36 15.75
CA CYS A 75 -6.66 -19.48 16.45
C CYS A 75 -7.29 -19.74 17.82
N ARG A 76 -7.26 -21.00 18.25
CA ARG A 76 -7.60 -21.38 19.62
C ARG A 76 -6.49 -20.91 20.59
N PRO A 77 -6.80 -20.76 21.88
CA PRO A 77 -5.79 -20.46 22.89
C PRO A 77 -4.59 -21.41 22.81
N GLY A 78 -3.38 -20.86 22.96
CA GLY A 78 -2.12 -21.61 22.83
C GLY A 78 -1.58 -21.74 21.40
N TRP A 79 -2.31 -21.27 20.37
CA TRP A 79 -1.88 -21.30 18.97
C TRP A 79 -1.83 -19.91 18.35
N ARG A 80 -0.90 -19.71 17.41
CA ARG A 80 -0.65 -18.47 16.66
C ARG A 80 -0.18 -18.77 15.23
N GLY A 81 0.05 -17.70 14.47
CA GLY A 81 0.43 -17.74 13.06
C GLY A 81 -0.79 -17.72 12.14
N VAL A 82 -0.59 -17.41 10.85
CA VAL A 82 -1.69 -17.17 9.89
C VAL A 82 -2.59 -18.39 9.69
N LEU A 83 -2.05 -19.59 9.92
CA LEU A 83 -2.74 -20.89 9.84
C LEU A 83 -2.92 -21.57 11.20
N CYS A 84 -2.61 -20.90 12.31
CA CYS A 84 -2.62 -21.51 13.64
C CYS A 84 -1.67 -22.71 13.79
N ASN A 85 -0.57 -22.71 13.03
CA ASN A 85 0.41 -23.80 12.99
C ASN A 85 1.57 -23.62 13.98
N MET A 86 1.62 -22.52 14.70
CA MET A 86 2.66 -22.22 15.69
C MET A 86 2.07 -22.22 17.09
N THR A 87 2.79 -22.71 18.09
CA THR A 87 2.39 -22.58 19.49
C THR A 87 2.79 -21.21 20.04
N CYS A 88 2.01 -20.70 21.00
CA CYS A 88 2.41 -19.52 21.76
C CYS A 88 3.66 -19.84 22.60
N PRO A 89 4.60 -18.88 22.75
CA PRO A 89 5.66 -19.01 23.75
C PRO A 89 5.05 -19.06 25.16
N GLU A 90 5.72 -19.74 26.08
CA GLU A 90 5.34 -19.80 27.50
C GLU A 90 5.57 -18.48 28.24
#